data_AF-A0A6I6NFV3-F1
#
_entry.id   AF-A0A6I6NFV3-F1
#
_cell.length_a   1.000
_cell.length_b   1.000
_cell.length_c   1.000
_cell.angle_alpha   90.00
_cell.angle_beta   90.00
_cell.angle_gamma   90.00
#
_symmetry.space_group_name_H-M   'P 1'
#
loop_
_entity.id
_entity.type
_entity.pdbx_description
1 polymer ?
#
loop_
_entity_poly.entity_id
_entity_poly.type
_entity_poly.pdbx_seq_one_letter_code
_entity_poly.pdbx_strand_id
1 'polypeptide(L)'
;MSKALAVAATAACLTLGLQATPASADSVCGKEVGGAILTKYNELGGEGGVLGCPTSGELTTPDGRGRYNTFDHGSIYWTATTGAHPVWGAIRDKWGAIGWEAGKLGYPVDDELTNPDGQGKRQQFEGGTVYWHPTRSNGAHPVWGRIGERWGQAQWEAGRYGYPISDEVQVPGAKGLSQMFEHGPIAWSPEETPNPQYAQARDLYLTPVSSTRDGGRQEAANLLPLGGDRGIVVVRGYIATDNNPVNDVIGNHRQWSTDPAAESKVTVAWDTESGRVGVYVEHSCVHAPGTSLDGCRDAKPLVRTQHAEVVQDDQTPQNEYWVVPTSGGGIKVSISAVNSFVDVPGYQYGDLGRINATFSISPHAYDDNNKAYTGFDVWTQKDKFPSWEVLRYPRLLDSASAPQAKWQGAVWQTHVSDLSAPQHTCSRYNPDSSDATLNCTG
;
A
#
# COMPACT_ATOMS: atom_id res chain seq x y z
N MET A 1 1.48 73.88 -50.06
CA MET A 1 0.04 74.24 -50.00
C MET A 1 -0.63 73.71 -51.27
N SER A 2 -1.89 73.28 -51.15
CA SER A 2 -2.79 72.69 -52.18
C SER A 2 -2.67 71.17 -52.34
N LYS A 3 -3.43 70.38 -51.55
CA LYS A 3 -4.84 69.95 -51.71
C LYS A 3 -4.99 68.80 -52.72
N ALA A 4 -5.02 67.58 -52.19
CA ALA A 4 -5.38 66.35 -52.89
C ALA A 4 -6.91 66.27 -53.11
N LEU A 5 -7.31 65.87 -54.31
CA LEU A 5 -8.69 65.54 -54.69
C LEU A 5 -8.96 64.08 -54.30
N ALA A 6 -10.02 63.84 -53.54
CA ALA A 6 -10.53 62.51 -53.23
C ALA A 6 -11.53 62.07 -54.32
N VAL A 7 -11.31 60.88 -54.90
CA VAL A 7 -12.30 60.18 -55.74
C VAL A 7 -13.00 59.15 -54.86
N ALA A 8 -14.31 59.30 -54.71
CA ALA A 8 -15.16 58.35 -53.99
C ALA A 8 -15.55 57.20 -54.93
N ALA A 9 -15.27 55.96 -54.53
CA ALA A 9 -15.83 54.75 -55.12
C ALA A 9 -16.71 54.06 -54.07
N THR A 10 -18.02 54.10 -54.25
CA THR A 10 -19.01 53.35 -53.47
C THR A 10 -18.95 51.87 -53.86
N ALA A 11 -18.52 51.02 -52.94
CA ALA A 11 -18.66 49.57 -53.05
C ALA A 11 -19.97 49.15 -52.34
N ALA A 12 -20.93 48.65 -53.11
CA ALA A 12 -22.12 48.00 -52.56
C ALA A 12 -21.73 46.62 -52.03
N CYS A 13 -21.74 46.46 -50.70
CA CYS A 13 -21.47 45.19 -50.04
C CYS A 13 -22.76 44.36 -50.03
N LEU A 14 -22.88 43.38 -50.92
CA LEU A 14 -23.93 42.35 -50.82
C LEU A 14 -23.63 41.49 -49.59
N THR A 15 -24.41 41.64 -48.53
CA THR A 15 -24.45 40.71 -47.41
C THR A 15 -25.14 39.42 -47.86
N LEU A 16 -24.37 38.41 -48.23
CA LEU A 16 -24.82 37.02 -48.26
C LEU A 16 -25.11 36.61 -46.80
N GLY A 17 -26.38 36.59 -46.42
CA GLY A 17 -26.80 35.97 -45.17
C GLY A 17 -26.53 34.47 -45.25
N LEU A 18 -25.50 33.99 -44.56
CA LEU A 18 -25.35 32.58 -44.25
C LEU A 18 -26.49 32.21 -43.29
N GLN A 19 -27.59 31.68 -43.82
CA GLN A 19 -28.59 31.03 -42.98
C GLN A 19 -27.96 29.72 -42.49
N ALA A 20 -27.67 29.64 -41.19
CA ALA A 20 -27.33 28.38 -40.54
C ALA A 20 -28.53 27.44 -40.71
N THR A 21 -28.33 26.31 -41.37
CA THR A 21 -29.34 25.25 -41.43
C THR A 21 -29.64 24.80 -40.00
N PRO A 22 -30.92 24.66 -39.59
CA PRO A 22 -31.23 24.09 -38.28
C PRO A 22 -30.62 22.68 -38.21
N ALA A 23 -29.97 22.35 -37.09
CA ALA A 23 -29.52 21.00 -36.82
C ALA A 23 -30.73 20.06 -36.88
N SER A 24 -30.77 19.16 -37.87
CA SER A 24 -31.88 18.23 -38.07
C SER A 24 -31.84 17.14 -36.99
N ALA A 25 -32.97 16.89 -36.34
CA ALA A 25 -33.19 15.68 -35.56
C ALA A 25 -33.79 14.62 -36.50
N ASP A 26 -33.20 13.43 -36.52
CA ASP A 26 -33.70 12.33 -37.32
C ASP A 26 -34.59 11.43 -36.46
N SER A 27 -35.70 10.97 -37.05
CA SER A 27 -36.56 9.97 -36.41
C SER A 27 -35.95 8.58 -36.58
N VAL A 28 -35.30 8.08 -35.54
CA VAL A 28 -34.68 6.74 -35.46
C VAL A 28 -35.54 5.84 -34.58
N CYS A 29 -35.98 4.68 -35.08
CA CYS A 29 -36.89 3.77 -34.37
C CYS A 29 -38.13 4.45 -33.74
N GLY A 30 -38.60 5.56 -34.31
CA GLY A 30 -39.73 6.35 -33.79
C GLY A 30 -39.39 7.30 -32.63
N LYS A 31 -38.10 7.60 -32.40
CA LYS A 31 -37.62 8.64 -31.46
C LYS A 31 -36.76 9.66 -32.17
N GLU A 32 -36.82 10.91 -31.70
CA GLU A 32 -35.98 11.99 -32.23
C GLU A 32 -34.58 11.95 -31.60
N VAL A 33 -33.57 11.76 -32.45
CA VAL A 33 -32.15 11.83 -32.07
C VAL A 33 -31.48 12.82 -33.01
N GLY A 34 -30.82 13.84 -32.47
CA GLY A 34 -30.26 14.93 -33.27
C GLY A 34 -28.83 15.31 -32.89
N GLY A 35 -28.25 16.22 -33.68
CA GLY A 35 -26.98 16.87 -33.38
C GLY A 35 -25.82 15.90 -33.09
N ALA A 36 -24.98 16.26 -32.13
CA ALA A 36 -23.79 15.49 -31.75
C ALA A 36 -24.14 14.09 -31.21
N ILE A 37 -25.31 13.93 -30.59
CA ILE A 37 -25.78 12.62 -30.09
C ILE A 37 -26.06 11.70 -31.27
N LEU A 38 -26.76 12.17 -32.30
CA LEU A 38 -27.00 11.39 -33.51
C LEU A 38 -25.70 11.03 -34.24
N THR A 39 -24.76 11.98 -34.33
CA THR A 39 -23.44 11.72 -34.92
C THR A 39 -22.74 10.57 -34.20
N LYS A 40 -22.65 10.62 -32.87
CA LYS A 40 -22.03 9.55 -32.06
C LYS A 40 -22.79 8.23 -32.18
N TYR A 41 -24.11 8.25 -32.19
CA TYR A 41 -24.92 7.04 -32.37
C TYR A 41 -24.64 6.34 -33.70
N ASN A 42 -24.52 7.11 -34.79
CA ASN A 42 -24.20 6.58 -36.11
C ASN A 42 -22.76 6.04 -36.19
N GLU A 43 -21.79 6.67 -35.50
CA GLU A 43 -20.41 6.15 -35.37
C GLU A 43 -20.38 4.76 -34.71
N LEU A 44 -21.32 4.47 -33.81
CA LEU A 44 -21.44 3.21 -33.09
C LEU A 44 -22.25 2.14 -33.85
N GLY A 45 -22.62 2.41 -35.11
CA GLY A 45 -23.36 1.49 -35.97
C GLY A 45 -24.89 1.64 -35.94
N GLY A 46 -25.40 2.69 -35.28
CA GLY A 46 -26.83 2.98 -35.24
C GLY A 46 -27.65 1.83 -34.62
N GLU A 47 -28.80 1.50 -35.23
CA GLU A 47 -29.74 0.49 -34.71
C GLU A 47 -29.12 -0.91 -34.62
N GLY A 48 -28.27 -1.27 -35.59
CA GLY A 48 -27.52 -2.55 -35.56
C GLY A 48 -26.29 -2.52 -34.67
N GLY A 49 -26.03 -1.38 -34.02
CA GLY A 49 -24.91 -1.17 -33.12
C GLY A 49 -25.17 -1.69 -31.72
N VAL A 50 -24.15 -1.50 -30.89
CA VAL A 50 -24.11 -1.93 -29.48
C VAL A 50 -25.16 -1.28 -28.57
N LEU A 51 -25.72 -0.13 -28.95
CA LEU A 51 -26.71 0.60 -28.16
C LEU A 51 -28.15 0.18 -28.45
N GLY A 52 -28.43 -0.42 -29.62
CA GLY A 52 -29.77 -0.73 -30.08
C GLY A 52 -30.61 0.51 -30.42
N CYS A 53 -31.94 0.37 -30.46
CA CYS A 53 -32.82 1.47 -30.80
C CYS A 53 -32.86 2.53 -29.68
N PRO A 54 -33.06 3.82 -30.01
CA PRO A 54 -33.37 4.84 -29.02
C PRO A 54 -34.71 4.57 -28.34
N THR A 55 -34.75 4.75 -27.03
CA THR A 55 -35.95 4.61 -26.19
C THR A 55 -36.53 5.96 -25.76
N SER A 56 -35.76 7.04 -25.87
CA SER A 56 -36.19 8.43 -25.65
C SER A 56 -35.85 9.34 -26.82
N GLY A 57 -36.59 10.46 -26.92
CA GLY A 57 -36.08 11.65 -27.62
C GLY A 57 -34.96 12.32 -26.83
N GLU A 58 -34.43 13.43 -27.32
CA GLU A 58 -33.41 14.21 -26.59
C GLU A 58 -34.01 14.82 -25.31
N LEU A 59 -33.43 14.49 -24.17
CA LEU A 59 -33.82 14.95 -22.85
C LEU A 59 -32.78 15.92 -22.30
N THR A 60 -33.22 16.82 -21.41
CA THR A 60 -32.32 17.71 -20.66
C THR A 60 -32.02 17.11 -19.30
N THR A 61 -30.75 17.15 -18.89
CA THR A 61 -30.33 16.69 -17.56
C THR A 61 -30.85 17.63 -16.46
N PRO A 62 -31.02 17.16 -15.21
CA PRO A 62 -31.63 17.95 -14.13
C PRO A 62 -30.86 19.23 -13.77
N ASP A 63 -29.54 19.25 -13.97
CA ASP A 63 -28.67 20.42 -13.75
C ASP A 63 -28.74 21.45 -14.91
N GLY A 64 -29.44 21.13 -16.00
CA GLY A 64 -29.57 21.94 -17.20
C GLY A 64 -28.31 22.04 -18.07
N ARG A 65 -27.20 21.41 -17.68
CA ARG A 65 -25.90 21.51 -18.38
C ARG A 65 -25.84 20.62 -19.63
N GLY A 66 -26.51 19.48 -19.59
CA GLY A 66 -26.38 18.41 -20.57
C GLY A 66 -27.66 18.11 -21.36
N ARG A 67 -27.46 17.31 -22.41
CA ARG A 67 -28.51 16.65 -23.17
C ARG A 67 -28.20 15.17 -23.23
N TYR A 68 -29.22 14.32 -23.30
CA TYR A 68 -29.01 12.89 -23.44
C TYR A 68 -30.17 12.18 -24.15
N ASN A 69 -29.85 11.05 -24.78
CA ASN A 69 -30.84 10.08 -25.23
C ASN A 69 -30.58 8.74 -24.53
N THR A 70 -31.64 8.02 -24.20
CA THR A 70 -31.55 6.62 -23.76
C THR A 70 -31.78 5.68 -24.93
N PHE A 71 -31.11 4.54 -24.91
CA PHE A 71 -31.17 3.47 -25.90
C PHE A 71 -31.44 2.14 -25.18
N ASP A 72 -31.74 1.07 -25.92
CA ASP A 72 -32.03 -0.25 -25.36
C ASP A 72 -30.92 -0.78 -24.43
N HIS A 73 -29.66 -0.51 -24.77
CA HIS A 73 -28.50 -1.06 -24.06
C HIS A 73 -27.54 0.00 -23.52
N GLY A 74 -27.94 1.27 -23.53
CA GLY A 74 -27.09 2.34 -23.01
C GLY A 74 -27.72 3.72 -23.10
N SER A 75 -26.88 4.74 -23.01
CA SER A 75 -27.29 6.15 -23.11
C SER A 75 -26.14 6.95 -23.71
N ILE A 76 -26.45 7.99 -24.48
CA ILE A 76 -25.44 8.95 -24.95
C ILE A 76 -25.73 10.27 -24.26
N TYR A 77 -24.72 10.78 -23.56
CA TYR A 77 -24.76 12.07 -22.88
C TYR A 77 -23.89 13.07 -23.62
N TRP A 78 -24.35 14.31 -23.70
CA TRP A 78 -23.65 15.41 -24.32
C TRP A 78 -23.62 16.63 -23.41
N THR A 79 -22.47 17.29 -23.35
CA THR A 79 -22.35 18.67 -22.85
C THR A 79 -21.54 19.50 -23.83
N ALA A 80 -21.64 20.83 -23.73
CA ALA A 80 -20.84 21.74 -24.56
C ALA A 80 -19.32 21.58 -24.32
N THR A 81 -18.91 21.11 -23.14
CA THR A 81 -17.49 20.98 -22.76
C THR A 81 -16.91 19.61 -23.03
N THR A 82 -17.72 18.55 -22.93
CA THR A 82 -17.24 17.16 -23.08
C THR A 82 -17.53 16.59 -24.46
N GLY A 83 -18.60 17.01 -25.12
CA GLY A 83 -19.07 16.35 -26.34
C GLY A 83 -19.97 15.16 -26.03
N ALA A 84 -20.34 14.40 -27.07
CA ALA A 84 -21.29 13.29 -26.98
C ALA A 84 -20.56 11.97 -26.74
N HIS A 85 -20.86 11.30 -25.63
CA HIS A 85 -20.22 10.05 -25.23
C HIS A 85 -21.25 8.98 -24.85
N PRO A 86 -21.11 7.74 -25.36
CA PRO A 86 -21.94 6.62 -24.97
C PRO A 86 -21.50 6.07 -23.61
N VAL A 87 -22.45 5.67 -22.78
CA VAL A 87 -22.22 4.93 -21.55
C VAL A 87 -23.14 3.71 -21.61
N TRP A 88 -22.60 2.51 -21.41
CA TRP A 88 -23.36 1.25 -21.47
C TRP A 88 -22.88 0.20 -20.46
N GLY A 89 -23.58 -0.93 -20.41
CA GLY A 89 -23.16 -2.12 -19.67
C GLY A 89 -22.84 -1.87 -18.19
N ALA A 90 -21.86 -2.62 -17.68
CA ALA A 90 -21.50 -2.58 -16.26
C ALA A 90 -21.01 -1.20 -15.78
N ILE A 91 -20.33 -0.43 -16.65
CA ILE A 91 -19.89 0.93 -16.34
C ILE A 91 -21.10 1.86 -16.17
N ARG A 92 -22.09 1.78 -17.07
CA ARG A 92 -23.34 2.54 -16.95
C ARG A 92 -24.11 2.19 -15.69
N ASP A 93 -24.26 0.90 -15.42
CA ASP A 93 -25.00 0.43 -14.25
C ASP A 93 -24.36 0.95 -12.96
N LYS A 94 -23.02 0.96 -12.91
CA LYS A 94 -22.28 1.54 -11.79
C LYS A 94 -22.47 3.04 -11.68
N TRP A 95 -22.27 3.77 -12.77
CA TRP A 95 -22.44 5.23 -12.79
C TRP A 95 -23.85 5.63 -12.35
N GLY A 96 -24.88 4.88 -12.77
CA GLY A 96 -26.24 5.09 -12.32
C GLY A 96 -26.48 4.80 -10.85
N ALA A 97 -25.86 3.75 -10.31
CA ALA A 97 -25.94 3.43 -8.88
C ALA A 97 -25.34 4.52 -7.98
N ILE A 98 -24.42 5.33 -8.50
CA ILE A 98 -23.76 6.42 -7.76
C ILE A 98 -24.25 7.82 -8.15
N GLY A 99 -25.42 7.91 -8.78
CA GLY A 99 -26.16 9.16 -8.98
C GLY A 99 -26.04 9.80 -10.37
N TRP A 100 -25.58 9.05 -11.39
CA TRP A 100 -25.46 9.55 -12.77
C TRP A 100 -24.63 10.85 -12.85
N GLU A 101 -25.01 11.79 -13.72
CA GLU A 101 -24.36 13.10 -13.90
C GLU A 101 -24.48 14.02 -12.69
N ALA A 102 -25.47 13.78 -11.82
CA ALA A 102 -25.63 14.50 -10.55
C ALA A 102 -24.71 13.95 -9.44
N GLY A 103 -24.13 12.77 -9.65
CA GLY A 103 -23.21 12.11 -8.72
C GLY A 103 -21.78 12.66 -8.78
N LYS A 104 -20.89 12.07 -7.96
CA LYS A 104 -19.49 12.50 -7.82
C LYS A 104 -18.69 12.43 -9.14
N LEU A 105 -19.09 11.57 -10.08
CA LEU A 105 -18.39 11.42 -11.36
C LEU A 105 -18.73 12.51 -12.37
N GLY A 106 -19.92 13.12 -12.32
CA GLY A 106 -20.36 14.05 -13.36
C GLY A 106 -20.56 13.37 -14.73
N TYR A 107 -20.28 14.10 -15.80
CA TYR A 107 -20.49 13.65 -17.18
C TYR A 107 -19.34 12.79 -17.72
N PRO A 108 -19.60 11.86 -18.66
CA PRO A 108 -18.55 11.18 -19.41
C PRO A 108 -17.75 12.18 -20.25
N VAL A 109 -16.43 11.98 -20.32
CA VAL A 109 -15.49 12.81 -21.10
C VAL A 109 -14.80 12.04 -22.24
N ASP A 110 -14.93 10.71 -22.23
CA ASP A 110 -14.51 9.84 -23.32
C ASP A 110 -15.48 8.66 -23.49
N ASP A 111 -15.29 7.91 -24.58
CA ASP A 111 -16.00 6.66 -24.84
C ASP A 111 -15.33 5.52 -24.04
N GLU A 112 -16.00 4.37 -23.88
CA GLU A 112 -15.39 3.20 -23.21
C GLU A 112 -14.12 2.72 -23.93
N LEU A 113 -13.00 2.69 -23.21
CA LEU A 113 -11.70 2.24 -23.69
C LEU A 113 -11.37 0.84 -23.18
N THR A 114 -10.63 0.08 -23.99
CA THR A 114 -10.05 -1.21 -23.58
C THR A 114 -8.67 -0.97 -22.98
N ASN A 115 -8.43 -1.55 -21.81
CA ASN A 115 -7.16 -1.45 -21.10
C ASN A 115 -6.07 -2.30 -21.78
N PRO A 116 -4.78 -2.09 -21.43
CA PRO A 116 -3.65 -2.75 -22.08
C PRO A 116 -3.64 -4.29 -22.00
N ASP A 117 -4.39 -4.88 -21.06
CA ASP A 117 -4.57 -6.34 -20.96
C ASP A 117 -5.52 -6.94 -22.02
N GLY A 118 -6.15 -6.09 -22.84
CA GLY A 118 -7.05 -6.47 -23.92
C GLY A 118 -8.45 -6.89 -23.46
N GLN A 119 -8.77 -6.82 -22.17
CA GLN A 119 -10.04 -7.29 -21.62
C GLN A 119 -10.73 -6.26 -20.74
N GLY A 120 -9.98 -5.65 -19.81
CA GLY A 120 -10.55 -4.66 -18.91
C GLY A 120 -11.05 -3.45 -19.69
N LYS A 121 -12.10 -2.84 -19.17
CA LYS A 121 -12.72 -1.65 -19.71
C LYS A 121 -12.59 -0.52 -18.72
N ARG A 122 -12.47 0.70 -19.24
CA ARG A 122 -12.57 1.90 -18.44
C ARG A 122 -13.28 3.01 -19.20
N GLN A 123 -13.87 3.93 -18.46
CA GLN A 123 -14.41 5.16 -19.02
C GLN A 123 -14.15 6.30 -18.05
N GLN A 124 -13.66 7.41 -18.60
CA GLN A 124 -13.39 8.63 -17.88
C GLN A 124 -14.65 9.50 -17.81
N PHE A 125 -14.86 10.07 -16.63
CA PHE A 125 -15.85 11.08 -16.32
C PHE A 125 -15.15 12.31 -15.76
N GLU A 126 -15.87 13.43 -15.65
CA GLU A 126 -15.34 14.71 -15.13
C GLU A 126 -14.67 14.55 -13.76
N GLY A 127 -15.24 13.73 -12.88
CA GLY A 127 -14.80 13.55 -11.49
C GLY A 127 -13.97 12.30 -11.22
N GLY A 128 -13.70 11.44 -12.21
CA GLY A 128 -12.99 10.18 -12.00
C GLY A 128 -13.16 9.19 -13.15
N THR A 129 -12.72 7.96 -12.95
CA THR A 129 -12.75 6.91 -13.99
C THR A 129 -13.47 5.69 -13.44
N VAL A 130 -14.36 5.09 -14.20
CA VAL A 130 -14.97 3.80 -13.84
C VAL A 130 -14.23 2.69 -14.55
N TYR A 131 -13.84 1.66 -13.81
CA TYR A 131 -13.15 0.47 -14.32
C TYR A 131 -14.05 -0.76 -14.18
N TRP A 132 -13.96 -1.66 -15.15
CA TRP A 132 -14.63 -2.95 -15.13
C TRP A 132 -13.73 -4.01 -15.75
N HIS A 133 -13.82 -5.26 -15.28
CA HIS A 133 -13.12 -6.36 -15.91
C HIS A 133 -14.02 -7.60 -16.02
N PRO A 134 -14.14 -8.24 -17.21
CA PRO A 134 -15.08 -9.34 -17.45
C PRO A 134 -14.88 -10.58 -16.57
N THR A 135 -13.62 -10.90 -16.21
CA THR A 135 -13.30 -12.06 -15.36
C THR A 135 -13.47 -11.81 -13.85
N ARG A 136 -13.86 -10.61 -13.42
CA ARG A 136 -14.04 -10.26 -12.01
C ARG A 136 -15.54 -10.14 -11.70
N SER A 137 -16.01 -10.86 -10.68
CA SER A 137 -17.44 -10.95 -10.33
C SER A 137 -17.95 -9.81 -9.45
N ASN A 138 -17.11 -8.84 -9.10
CA ASN A 138 -17.41 -7.71 -8.22
C ASN A 138 -18.01 -6.48 -8.93
N GLY A 139 -18.06 -6.50 -10.27
CA GLY A 139 -18.67 -5.45 -11.06
C GLY A 139 -17.72 -4.31 -11.40
N ALA A 140 -18.28 -3.16 -11.73
CA ALA A 140 -17.51 -1.97 -12.09
C ALA A 140 -17.31 -1.07 -10.85
N HIS A 141 -16.16 -0.42 -10.77
CA HIS A 141 -15.74 0.39 -9.62
C HIS A 141 -15.16 1.73 -10.06
N PRO A 142 -15.60 2.85 -9.47
CA PRO A 142 -15.04 4.16 -9.76
C PRO A 142 -13.76 4.40 -8.96
N VAL A 143 -12.78 5.06 -9.57
CA VAL A 143 -11.55 5.50 -8.92
C VAL A 143 -11.40 7.01 -9.17
N TRP A 144 -11.16 7.79 -8.12
CA TRP A 144 -11.10 9.25 -8.20
C TRP A 144 -10.20 9.86 -7.13
N GLY A 145 -9.99 11.18 -7.21
CA GLY A 145 -9.33 11.98 -6.19
C GLY A 145 -7.95 11.46 -5.79
N ARG A 146 -7.61 11.60 -4.51
CA ARG A 146 -6.28 11.25 -3.96
C ARG A 146 -5.95 9.76 -4.04
N ILE A 147 -6.95 8.89 -3.95
CA ILE A 147 -6.76 7.45 -4.16
C ILE A 147 -6.39 7.19 -5.62
N GLY A 148 -7.11 7.78 -6.57
CA GLY A 148 -6.81 7.66 -7.99
C GLY A 148 -5.45 8.23 -8.38
N GLU A 149 -5.05 9.37 -7.83
CA GLU A 149 -3.71 9.95 -8.03
C GLU A 149 -2.60 8.98 -7.59
N ARG A 150 -2.76 8.34 -6.43
CA ARG A 150 -1.79 7.35 -5.90
C ARG A 150 -1.74 6.09 -6.74
N TRP A 151 -2.90 5.60 -7.14
CA TRP A 151 -2.98 4.45 -8.02
C TRP A 151 -2.31 4.75 -9.38
N GLY A 152 -2.46 5.96 -9.90
CA GLY A 152 -1.78 6.41 -11.11
C GLY A 152 -0.26 6.49 -10.95
N GLN A 153 0.24 7.01 -9.84
CA GLN A 153 1.67 6.96 -9.51
C GLN A 153 2.20 5.52 -9.43
N ALA A 154 1.34 4.57 -9.03
CA ALA A 154 1.63 3.14 -8.98
C ALA A 154 1.39 2.40 -10.31
N GLN A 155 1.21 3.10 -11.43
CA GLN A 155 0.98 2.56 -12.79
C GLN A 155 -0.40 1.92 -13.03
N TRP A 156 -1.43 2.40 -12.32
CA TRP A 156 -2.85 2.00 -12.49
C TRP A 156 -3.07 0.47 -12.50
N GLU A 157 -3.92 -0.04 -13.39
CA GLU A 157 -4.31 -1.45 -13.47
C GLU A 157 -3.15 -2.37 -13.89
N ALA A 158 -2.15 -1.83 -14.59
CA ALA A 158 -0.92 -2.53 -14.93
C ALA A 158 0.09 -2.55 -13.77
N GLY A 159 -0.20 -1.77 -12.73
CA GLY A 159 0.62 -1.56 -11.56
C GLY A 159 0.47 -2.64 -10.49
N ARG A 160 1.19 -2.44 -9.39
CA ARG A 160 1.25 -3.39 -8.26
C ARG A 160 -0.10 -3.65 -7.60
N TYR A 161 -1.06 -2.75 -7.71
CA TYR A 161 -2.37 -2.89 -7.09
C TYR A 161 -3.37 -3.69 -7.94
N GLY A 162 -3.19 -3.75 -9.25
CA GLY A 162 -4.18 -4.32 -10.18
C GLY A 162 -5.45 -3.47 -10.29
N TYR A 163 -6.55 -4.10 -10.68
CA TYR A 163 -7.86 -3.45 -10.84
C TYR A 163 -8.50 -3.08 -9.50
N PRO A 164 -9.33 -2.02 -9.44
CA PRO A 164 -10.19 -1.78 -8.29
C PRO A 164 -11.21 -2.91 -8.15
N ILE A 165 -11.44 -3.35 -6.92
CA ILE A 165 -12.39 -4.44 -6.58
C ILE A 165 -13.47 -4.02 -5.59
N SER A 166 -13.44 -2.76 -5.16
CA SER A 166 -14.47 -2.13 -4.35
C SER A 166 -14.59 -0.66 -4.72
N ASP A 167 -15.63 -0.02 -4.23
CA ASP A 167 -15.70 1.44 -4.20
C ASP A 167 -14.86 1.99 -3.04
N GLU A 168 -14.62 3.30 -3.09
CA GLU A 168 -14.06 4.06 -1.96
C GLU A 168 -15.04 4.06 -0.77
N VAL A 169 -14.53 3.73 0.42
CA VAL A 169 -15.29 3.71 1.68
C VAL A 169 -14.58 4.51 2.77
N GLN A 170 -15.33 5.00 3.75
CA GLN A 170 -14.76 5.56 4.98
C GLN A 170 -14.15 4.45 5.83
N VAL A 171 -12.92 4.63 6.31
CA VAL A 171 -12.30 3.71 7.26
C VAL A 171 -12.94 3.92 8.64
N PRO A 172 -13.55 2.90 9.26
CA PRO A 172 -14.17 3.04 10.58
C PRO A 172 -13.18 3.54 11.64
N GLY A 173 -13.56 4.57 12.40
CA GLY A 173 -12.72 5.15 13.47
C GLY A 173 -11.51 5.95 12.98
N ALA A 174 -11.35 6.14 11.68
CA ALA A 174 -10.32 6.99 11.09
C ALA A 174 -10.94 8.12 10.27
N LYS A 175 -10.17 9.19 10.07
CA LYS A 175 -10.57 10.32 9.22
C LYS A 175 -10.42 10.06 7.72
N GLY A 176 -9.82 8.92 7.36
CA GLY A 176 -9.50 8.57 5.98
C GLY A 176 -10.49 7.67 5.26
N LEU A 177 -10.38 7.70 3.93
CA LEU A 177 -11.03 6.85 2.95
C LEU A 177 -10.09 5.72 2.52
N SER A 178 -10.63 4.59 2.10
CA SER A 178 -9.90 3.44 1.58
C SER A 178 -10.66 2.82 0.42
N GLN A 179 -9.94 2.32 -0.58
CA GLN A 179 -10.49 1.58 -1.70
C GLN A 179 -9.65 0.34 -1.95
N MET A 180 -10.30 -0.77 -2.26
CA MET A 180 -9.60 -2.01 -2.58
C MET A 180 -9.26 -2.15 -4.04
N PHE A 181 -8.09 -2.76 -4.24
CA PHE A 181 -7.61 -3.27 -5.50
C PHE A 181 -7.23 -4.74 -5.34
N GLU A 182 -7.04 -5.45 -6.45
CA GLU A 182 -6.77 -6.89 -6.50
C GLU A 182 -5.63 -7.34 -5.56
N HIS A 183 -4.62 -6.50 -5.39
CA HIS A 183 -3.43 -6.81 -4.58
C HIS A 183 -3.29 -5.93 -3.33
N GLY A 184 -4.39 -5.31 -2.89
CA GLY A 184 -4.48 -4.60 -1.62
C GLY A 184 -5.11 -3.20 -1.71
N PRO A 185 -5.40 -2.56 -0.56
CA PRO A 185 -6.00 -1.24 -0.52
C PRO A 185 -5.07 -0.11 -0.95
N ILE A 186 -5.69 0.98 -1.35
CA ILE A 186 -5.12 2.32 -1.31
C ILE A 186 -6.01 3.16 -0.39
N ALA A 187 -5.40 3.81 0.61
CA ALA A 187 -6.12 4.66 1.55
C ALA A 187 -5.55 6.09 1.57
N TRP A 188 -6.39 7.08 1.89
CA TRP A 188 -6.06 8.50 1.98
C TRP A 188 -6.85 9.18 3.11
N SER A 189 -6.28 10.17 3.79
CA SER A 189 -7.01 10.99 4.78
C SER A 189 -6.84 12.48 4.47
N PRO A 190 -7.87 13.34 4.62
CA PRO A 190 -7.72 14.79 4.53
C PRO A 190 -6.80 15.35 5.62
N GLU A 191 -6.66 14.65 6.75
CA GLU A 191 -5.75 14.99 7.84
C GLU A 191 -4.55 14.03 7.88
N GLU A 192 -3.70 14.03 6.85
CA GLU A 192 -2.50 13.17 6.80
C GLU A 192 -1.41 13.54 7.82
N THR A 193 -1.74 14.17 8.95
CA THR A 193 -0.80 14.25 10.06
C THR A 193 -0.54 12.80 10.50
N PRO A 194 0.65 12.24 10.26
CA PRO A 194 0.89 10.85 10.58
C PRO A 194 0.69 10.68 12.08
N ASN A 195 0.12 9.54 12.50
CA ASN A 195 0.13 9.17 13.91
C ASN A 195 1.54 9.44 14.49
N PRO A 196 1.67 10.20 15.60
CA PRO A 196 2.99 10.55 16.15
C PRO A 196 3.89 9.34 16.41
N GLN A 197 3.31 8.18 16.77
CA GLN A 197 4.04 6.92 16.94
C GLN A 197 4.53 6.33 15.61
N TYR A 198 3.74 6.45 14.53
CA TYR A 198 4.22 6.11 13.19
C TYR A 198 5.40 7.00 12.79
N ALA A 199 5.30 8.31 13.02
CA ALA A 199 6.40 9.24 12.71
C ALA A 199 7.66 8.91 13.53
N GLN A 200 7.51 8.66 14.84
CA GLN A 200 8.60 8.25 15.71
C GLN A 200 9.23 6.92 15.27
N ALA A 201 8.43 5.91 14.96
CA ALA A 201 8.92 4.61 14.47
C ALA A 201 9.64 4.73 13.11
N ARG A 202 9.14 5.57 12.21
CA ARG A 202 9.78 5.86 10.92
C ARG A 202 11.15 6.50 11.14
N ASP A 203 11.21 7.51 11.99
CA ASP A 203 12.44 8.25 12.26
C ASP A 203 13.47 7.36 12.97
N LEU A 204 13.01 6.47 13.87
CA LEU A 204 13.86 5.54 14.60
C LEU A 204 14.39 4.38 13.74
N TYR A 205 13.54 3.72 12.96
CA TYR A 205 13.89 2.44 12.34
C TYR A 205 14.16 2.51 10.83
N LEU A 206 13.68 3.56 10.16
CA LEU A 206 13.72 3.63 8.70
C LEU A 206 14.52 4.82 8.19
N THR A 207 14.88 5.78 9.04
CA THR A 207 15.77 6.87 8.64
C THR A 207 17.21 6.47 8.97
N PRO A 208 18.10 6.33 7.98
CA PRO A 208 19.51 6.11 8.22
C PRO A 208 20.05 7.36 8.91
N VAL A 209 20.33 7.26 10.21
CA VAL A 209 20.97 8.33 10.97
C VAL A 209 22.38 7.89 11.30
N SER A 210 23.32 8.83 11.22
CA SER A 210 24.74 8.61 11.55
C SER A 210 25.03 8.39 13.04
N SER A 211 24.04 8.04 13.87
CA SER A 211 24.21 8.03 15.34
C SER A 211 23.19 7.24 16.17
N THR A 212 22.40 6.32 15.61
CA THR A 212 21.37 5.61 16.39
C THR A 212 21.95 4.41 17.15
N ARG A 213 22.16 4.64 18.45
CA ARG A 213 22.63 3.72 19.52
C ARG A 213 24.11 3.36 19.38
N ASP A 214 24.86 3.65 20.46
CA ASP A 214 26.31 3.58 20.52
C ASP A 214 26.81 2.20 20.02
N GLY A 215 27.54 2.19 18.89
CA GLY A 215 28.11 0.98 18.29
C GLY A 215 27.21 0.09 17.40
N GLY A 216 25.95 0.44 17.14
CA GLY A 216 25.05 -0.32 16.24
C GLY A 216 25.36 -0.24 14.74
N ARG A 217 24.70 -1.07 13.92
CA ARG A 217 24.71 -1.00 12.44
C ARG A 217 23.31 -1.09 11.85
N GLN A 218 22.96 -0.15 10.96
CA GLN A 218 21.66 -0.05 10.30
C GLN A 218 21.80 0.03 8.79
N GLU A 219 20.88 -0.60 8.07
CA GLU A 219 20.68 -0.41 6.64
C GLU A 219 19.18 -0.21 6.37
N ALA A 220 18.82 0.74 5.51
CA ALA A 220 17.43 0.95 5.14
C ALA A 220 17.28 1.37 3.67
N ALA A 221 16.46 0.63 2.93
CA ALA A 221 16.24 0.87 1.51
C ALA A 221 14.81 0.53 1.10
N ASN A 222 14.36 1.12 -0.01
CA ASN A 222 13.11 0.74 -0.67
C ASN A 222 13.37 -0.56 -1.43
N LEU A 223 13.24 -1.68 -0.72
CA LEU A 223 13.67 -3.00 -1.21
C LEU A 223 12.53 -3.84 -1.78
N LEU A 224 11.30 -3.39 -1.56
CA LEU A 224 10.11 -4.18 -1.81
C LEU A 224 9.04 -3.37 -2.52
N PRO A 225 8.14 -4.04 -3.27
CA PRO A 225 6.90 -3.39 -3.68
C PRO A 225 6.18 -2.91 -2.42
N LEU A 226 5.51 -1.77 -2.51
CA LEU A 226 4.77 -1.27 -1.37
C LEU A 226 3.64 -2.27 -1.02
N GLY A 227 3.25 -2.33 0.25
CA GLY A 227 2.14 -3.14 0.77
C GLY A 227 0.79 -2.42 0.72
N GLY A 228 -0.29 -3.17 0.96
CA GLY A 228 -1.66 -2.65 0.96
C GLY A 228 -2.08 -1.98 2.28
N ASP A 229 -1.38 -2.23 3.38
CA ASP A 229 -1.58 -1.53 4.66
C ASP A 229 -0.76 -0.22 4.74
N ARG A 230 -1.17 0.75 5.57
CA ARG A 230 -0.38 1.95 5.87
C ARG A 230 0.07 1.93 7.33
N GLY A 231 1.25 1.35 7.57
CA GLY A 231 1.86 1.32 8.89
C GLY A 231 3.30 0.83 8.86
N ILE A 232 3.92 0.80 10.04
CA ILE A 232 5.21 0.15 10.22
C ILE A 232 5.00 -1.11 11.04
N VAL A 233 5.43 -2.24 10.50
CA VAL A 233 5.55 -3.49 11.24
C VAL A 233 7.00 -3.64 11.65
N VAL A 234 7.24 -3.79 12.95
CA VAL A 234 8.57 -4.01 13.51
C VAL A 234 8.63 -5.41 14.10
N VAL A 235 9.66 -6.16 13.74
CA VAL A 235 9.99 -7.46 14.35
C VAL A 235 11.32 -7.32 15.07
N ARG A 236 11.35 -7.68 16.34
CA ARG A 236 12.54 -7.61 17.20
C ARG A 236 12.92 -9.02 17.66
N GLY A 237 14.15 -9.44 17.40
CA GLY A 237 14.72 -10.70 17.89
C GLY A 237 15.58 -10.46 19.14
N TYR A 238 15.35 -11.25 20.18
CA TYR A 238 16.07 -11.19 21.45
C TYR A 238 16.81 -12.50 21.71
N ILE A 239 17.90 -12.40 22.47
CA ILE A 239 18.74 -13.53 22.88
C ILE A 239 18.89 -13.44 24.39
N ALA A 240 18.67 -14.55 25.09
CA ALA A 240 18.91 -14.63 26.52
C ALA A 240 20.37 -15.01 26.78
N THR A 241 21.02 -14.40 27.77
CA THR A 241 22.18 -15.01 28.43
C THR A 241 21.66 -16.06 29.40
N ASP A 242 22.12 -17.29 29.30
CA ASP A 242 22.12 -18.15 30.47
C ASP A 242 23.25 -17.68 31.40
N ASN A 243 23.11 -17.91 32.71
CA ASN A 243 24.17 -17.62 33.68
C ASN A 243 25.36 -18.59 33.56
N ASN A 244 25.50 -19.29 32.44
CA ASN A 244 26.46 -20.36 32.26
C ASN A 244 27.72 -19.81 31.56
N PRO A 245 28.88 -19.80 32.21
CA PRO A 245 30.13 -19.48 31.54
C PRO A 245 30.48 -20.62 30.56
N VAL A 246 30.19 -20.38 29.29
CA VAL A 246 30.99 -20.84 28.13
C VAL A 246 30.87 -22.33 27.72
N ASN A 247 30.10 -23.22 28.37
CA ASN A 247 30.19 -24.67 28.06
C ASN A 247 28.88 -25.49 28.01
N ASP A 248 27.92 -25.25 27.09
CA ASP A 248 26.94 -26.30 26.77
C ASP A 248 26.31 -26.33 25.36
N VAL A 249 26.23 -27.55 24.84
CA VAL A 249 25.99 -27.94 23.45
C VAL A 249 24.53 -27.69 23.03
N ILE A 250 24.40 -26.92 21.94
CA ILE A 250 23.18 -26.44 21.26
C ILE A 250 22.54 -25.20 21.91
N GLY A 251 22.73 -24.03 21.28
CA GLY A 251 21.91 -22.84 21.51
C GLY A 251 22.26 -21.98 22.75
N ASN A 252 23.06 -22.48 23.69
CA ASN A 252 23.33 -21.80 24.97
C ASN A 252 24.63 -20.97 25.03
N HIS A 253 25.49 -20.99 24.00
CA HIS A 253 26.76 -20.24 24.01
C HIS A 253 26.65 -18.76 23.59
N ARG A 254 25.49 -18.12 23.74
CA ARG A 254 25.29 -16.76 23.21
C ARG A 254 25.19 -15.76 24.37
N GLN A 255 26.35 -15.36 24.92
CA GLN A 255 26.46 -14.19 25.80
C GLN A 255 26.21 -12.89 25.00
N TRP A 256 24.96 -12.48 24.93
CA TRP A 256 24.49 -11.27 24.23
C TRP A 256 23.63 -10.49 25.23
N SER A 257 23.79 -9.17 25.30
CA SER A 257 23.25 -8.31 26.37
C SER A 257 21.80 -8.64 26.77
N THR A 258 21.57 -8.80 28.08
CA THR A 258 20.25 -8.89 28.73
C THR A 258 19.72 -7.54 29.21
N ASP A 259 20.39 -6.45 28.87
CA ASP A 259 19.97 -5.11 29.25
C ASP A 259 18.57 -4.80 28.67
N PRO A 260 17.57 -4.44 29.49
CA PRO A 260 16.28 -3.93 29.01
C PRO A 260 16.41 -2.67 28.15
N ALA A 261 17.52 -1.93 28.28
CA ALA A 261 17.94 -0.84 27.41
C ALA A 261 18.82 -1.29 26.22
N ALA A 262 19.27 -2.56 26.15
CA ALA A 262 19.71 -3.16 24.90
C ALA A 262 18.47 -3.51 24.08
N GLU A 263 18.11 -2.55 23.24
CA GLU A 263 16.92 -2.52 22.43
C GLU A 263 16.89 -3.62 21.35
N SER A 264 16.71 -4.90 21.71
CA SER A 264 16.68 -6.09 20.83
C SER A 264 17.96 -6.34 20.02
N LYS A 265 18.36 -7.59 19.78
CA LYS A 265 19.60 -7.81 19.03
C LYS A 265 19.47 -7.45 17.55
N VAL A 266 18.37 -7.88 16.95
CA VAL A 266 18.05 -7.57 15.58
C VAL A 266 16.67 -6.95 15.52
N THR A 267 16.57 -5.78 14.91
CA THR A 267 15.30 -5.14 14.57
C THR A 267 15.13 -5.14 13.07
N VAL A 268 13.97 -5.58 12.60
CA VAL A 268 13.50 -5.40 11.22
C VAL A 268 12.28 -4.51 11.28
N ALA A 269 12.29 -3.40 10.55
CA ALA A 269 11.14 -2.55 10.37
C ALA A 269 10.74 -2.55 8.90
N TRP A 270 9.46 -2.74 8.63
CA TRP A 270 8.89 -2.67 7.28
C TRP A 270 7.80 -1.61 7.27
N ASP A 271 8.04 -0.54 6.51
CA ASP A 271 6.99 0.40 6.14
C ASP A 271 6.19 -0.17 4.98
N THR A 272 4.99 -0.61 5.32
CA THR A 272 4.07 -1.22 4.35
C THR A 272 3.59 -0.19 3.33
N GLU A 273 3.68 1.11 3.59
CA GLU A 273 3.27 2.11 2.61
C GLU A 273 4.36 2.41 1.57
N SER A 274 5.62 2.46 1.99
CA SER A 274 6.74 2.82 1.11
C SER A 274 7.54 1.61 0.61
N GLY A 275 7.24 0.40 1.09
CA GLY A 275 8.04 -0.79 0.81
C GLY A 275 9.47 -0.71 1.38
N ARG A 276 9.72 0.30 2.23
CA ARG A 276 11.02 0.51 2.85
C ARG A 276 11.22 -0.50 3.96
N VAL A 277 12.37 -1.13 3.96
CA VAL A 277 12.78 -2.07 4.99
C VAL A 277 14.05 -1.56 5.64
N GLY A 278 14.00 -1.38 6.95
CA GLY A 278 15.13 -1.09 7.82
C GLY A 278 15.53 -2.35 8.56
N VAL A 279 16.83 -2.68 8.53
CA VAL A 279 17.42 -3.74 9.34
C VAL A 279 18.48 -3.12 10.23
N TYR A 280 18.43 -3.48 11.50
CA TYR A 280 19.33 -2.96 12.52
C TYR A 280 19.86 -4.09 13.39
N VAL A 281 21.17 -4.07 13.63
CA VAL A 281 21.87 -5.04 14.49
C VAL A 281 22.59 -4.27 15.60
N GLU A 282 22.27 -4.60 16.85
CA GLU A 282 22.90 -4.00 18.02
C GLU A 282 24.36 -4.42 18.18
N HIS A 283 25.13 -3.57 18.86
CA HIS A 283 26.45 -3.90 19.38
C HIS A 283 26.38 -5.08 20.37
N SER A 284 27.54 -5.62 20.77
CA SER A 284 27.59 -6.75 21.71
C SER A 284 28.35 -6.35 22.96
N CYS A 285 27.79 -6.64 24.13
CA CYS A 285 28.43 -6.39 25.43
C CYS A 285 28.57 -7.70 26.20
N VAL A 286 29.63 -7.83 26.98
CA VAL A 286 29.81 -8.92 27.95
C VAL A 286 29.45 -8.37 29.33
N HIS A 287 28.74 -9.17 30.11
CA HIS A 287 28.42 -8.85 31.50
C HIS A 287 29.11 -9.87 32.41
N ALA A 288 29.95 -9.39 33.33
CA ALA A 288 30.43 -10.20 34.44
C ALA A 288 29.46 -10.02 35.63
N PRO A 289 29.12 -11.09 36.39
CA PRO A 289 28.19 -10.98 37.50
C PRO A 289 28.67 -9.96 38.54
N GLY A 290 27.87 -8.92 38.78
CA GLY A 290 28.13 -7.93 39.84
C GLY A 290 29.03 -6.75 39.45
N THR A 291 29.35 -6.56 38.16
CA THR A 291 30.10 -5.39 37.66
C THR A 291 29.26 -4.53 36.70
N SER A 292 29.72 -3.31 36.38
CA SER A 292 29.21 -2.53 35.25
C SER A 292 29.41 -3.26 33.91
N LEU A 293 28.65 -2.85 32.88
CA LEU A 293 28.86 -3.27 31.49
C LEU A 293 30.26 -2.84 31.03
N ASP A 294 31.27 -3.69 31.20
CA ASP A 294 32.63 -3.44 30.74
C ASP A 294 32.87 -4.21 29.42
N GLY A 295 33.36 -3.52 28.38
CA GLY A 295 33.87 -4.15 27.16
C GLY A 295 32.92 -4.30 25.96
N CYS A 296 31.88 -3.46 25.84
CA CYS A 296 31.02 -3.42 24.66
C CYS A 296 31.80 -3.21 23.35
N ARG A 297 31.35 -3.86 22.26
CA ARG A 297 31.96 -3.78 20.93
C ARG A 297 30.91 -3.55 19.86
N ASP A 298 31.21 -2.63 18.96
CA ASP A 298 30.42 -2.32 17.77
C ASP A 298 29.95 -3.57 17.04
N ALA A 299 28.74 -3.53 16.50
CA ALA A 299 28.27 -4.53 15.55
C ALA A 299 29.20 -4.57 14.32
N LYS A 300 29.48 -5.79 13.84
CA LYS A 300 30.17 -5.99 12.56
C LYS A 300 29.34 -5.39 11.41
N PRO A 301 29.95 -5.05 10.25
CA PRO A 301 29.23 -4.47 9.12
C PRO A 301 27.97 -5.26 8.75
N LEU A 302 26.90 -4.56 8.37
CA LEU A 302 25.64 -5.15 7.93
C LEU A 302 25.54 -5.02 6.41
N VAL A 303 25.43 -6.15 5.70
CA VAL A 303 25.47 -6.19 4.23
C VAL A 303 24.25 -6.92 3.68
N ARG A 304 23.65 -6.39 2.60
CA ARG A 304 22.55 -7.07 1.91
C ARG A 304 23.09 -8.13 0.96
N THR A 305 22.80 -9.40 1.23
CA THR A 305 23.28 -10.53 0.41
C THR A 305 22.37 -11.75 0.56
N GLN A 306 22.15 -12.47 -0.54
CA GLN A 306 21.32 -13.68 -0.55
C GLN A 306 21.91 -14.80 0.33
N HIS A 307 23.19 -14.72 0.66
CA HIS A 307 23.84 -15.64 1.60
C HIS A 307 23.16 -15.67 2.98
N ALA A 308 22.47 -14.60 3.39
CA ALA A 308 21.71 -14.57 4.64
C ALA A 308 20.56 -15.62 4.68
N GLU A 309 20.13 -16.17 3.54
CA GLU A 309 19.16 -17.28 3.51
C GLU A 309 19.79 -18.63 3.88
N VAL A 310 21.12 -18.75 3.85
CA VAL A 310 21.83 -19.99 4.14
C VAL A 310 21.94 -20.17 5.65
N VAL A 311 21.14 -21.08 6.19
CA VAL A 311 21.12 -21.39 7.64
C VAL A 311 22.30 -22.31 7.97
N GLN A 312 23.51 -21.74 8.03
CA GLN A 312 24.73 -22.47 8.39
C GLN A 312 25.62 -21.63 9.33
N ASP A 313 26.40 -22.31 10.16
CA ASP A 313 27.45 -21.67 10.96
C ASP A 313 28.70 -21.60 10.09
N ASP A 314 28.90 -20.47 9.41
CA ASP A 314 30.10 -20.17 8.62
C ASP A 314 31.01 -19.15 9.32
N GLN A 315 32.17 -18.89 8.71
CA GLN A 315 33.23 -18.04 9.23
C GLN A 315 33.17 -16.60 8.68
N THR A 316 32.03 -16.15 8.14
CA THR A 316 31.92 -14.82 7.54
C THR A 316 31.82 -13.76 8.65
N PRO A 317 32.83 -12.86 8.81
CA PRO A 317 32.92 -11.95 9.96
C PRO A 317 32.07 -10.68 9.79
N GLN A 318 30.87 -10.81 9.23
CA GLN A 318 29.94 -9.70 8.98
C GLN A 318 28.49 -10.14 9.23
N ASN A 319 27.63 -9.16 9.49
CA ASN A 319 26.19 -9.35 9.54
C ASN A 319 25.63 -9.27 8.11
N GLU A 320 24.63 -10.10 7.81
CA GLU A 320 24.05 -10.24 6.49
C GLU A 320 22.53 -10.25 6.58
N TYR A 321 21.86 -9.66 5.60
CA TYR A 321 20.41 -9.73 5.49
C TYR A 321 19.94 -9.88 4.05
N TRP A 322 18.80 -10.53 3.87
CA TRP A 322 18.13 -10.68 2.57
C TRP A 322 16.64 -10.45 2.71
N VAL A 323 16.06 -9.76 1.73
CA VAL A 323 14.65 -9.35 1.78
C VAL A 323 14.03 -9.60 0.42
N VAL A 324 12.93 -10.34 0.41
CA VAL A 324 12.14 -10.66 -0.80
C VAL A 324 10.65 -10.52 -0.53
N PRO A 325 9.82 -10.14 -1.53
CA PRO A 325 8.38 -10.11 -1.38
C PRO A 325 7.78 -11.52 -1.25
N THR A 326 6.62 -11.63 -0.62
CA THR A 326 5.79 -12.86 -0.62
C THR A 326 4.57 -12.68 -1.53
N SER A 327 3.96 -13.78 -1.97
CA SER A 327 2.78 -13.77 -2.84
C SER A 327 1.53 -13.13 -2.23
N GLY A 328 1.49 -12.93 -0.90
CA GLY A 328 0.39 -12.31 -0.18
C GLY A 328 0.56 -10.81 0.09
N GLY A 329 1.43 -10.12 -0.64
CA GLY A 329 1.75 -8.70 -0.39
C GLY A 329 2.57 -8.47 0.89
N GLY A 330 3.13 -9.54 1.44
CA GLY A 330 4.03 -9.55 2.58
C GLY A 330 5.51 -9.56 2.20
N ILE A 331 6.35 -9.81 3.18
CA ILE A 331 7.81 -9.81 3.06
C ILE A 331 8.40 -11.01 3.75
N LYS A 332 9.49 -11.54 3.21
CA LYS A 332 10.35 -12.51 3.87
C LYS A 332 11.72 -11.87 4.09
N VAL A 333 12.18 -11.86 5.33
CA VAL A 333 13.47 -11.29 5.75
C VAL A 333 14.30 -12.39 6.39
N SER A 334 15.43 -12.71 5.76
CA SER A 334 16.44 -13.62 6.29
C SER A 334 17.62 -12.82 6.83
N ILE A 335 18.15 -13.22 7.97
CA ILE A 335 19.19 -12.52 8.70
C ILE A 335 20.22 -13.54 9.16
N SER A 336 21.48 -13.23 8.93
CA SER A 336 22.62 -13.91 9.53
C SER A 336 23.44 -12.89 10.32
N ALA A 337 23.39 -12.97 11.65
CA ALA A 337 24.06 -12.02 12.54
C ALA A 337 25.16 -12.71 13.35
N VAL A 338 26.33 -12.08 13.44
CA VAL A 338 27.49 -12.57 14.19
C VAL A 338 27.74 -11.73 15.43
N ASN A 339 28.35 -12.33 16.44
CA ASN A 339 28.77 -11.62 17.63
C ASN A 339 29.93 -10.65 17.31
N SER A 340 29.94 -9.48 17.95
CA SER A 340 30.99 -8.46 17.76
C SER A 340 32.36 -8.88 18.30
N PHE A 341 32.42 -9.88 19.19
CA PHE A 341 33.67 -10.40 19.78
C PHE A 341 34.41 -11.38 18.86
N VAL A 342 33.85 -11.70 17.71
CA VAL A 342 34.54 -12.51 16.69
C VAL A 342 35.84 -11.81 16.28
N ASP A 343 36.95 -12.57 16.27
CA ASP A 343 38.33 -12.13 16.05
C ASP A 343 39.01 -11.38 17.21
N VAL A 344 38.40 -11.34 18.40
CA VAL A 344 39.06 -10.77 19.59
C VAL A 344 40.01 -11.81 20.21
N PRO A 345 41.30 -11.49 20.42
CA PRO A 345 42.24 -12.41 21.07
C PRO A 345 41.71 -12.90 22.43
N GLY A 346 41.65 -14.21 22.60
CA GLY A 346 41.10 -14.85 23.81
C GLY A 346 39.65 -15.34 23.68
N TYR A 347 38.95 -15.02 22.60
CA TYR A 347 37.61 -15.55 22.29
C TYR A 347 37.66 -16.35 20.97
N GLN A 348 37.29 -17.64 20.98
CA GLN A 348 37.29 -18.46 19.77
C GLN A 348 35.93 -18.43 19.05
N TYR A 349 35.92 -18.66 17.74
CA TYR A 349 34.69 -18.66 16.91
C TYR A 349 33.61 -19.64 17.43
N GLY A 350 34.04 -20.79 17.95
CA GLY A 350 33.15 -21.78 18.56
C GLY A 350 32.43 -21.27 19.82
N ASP A 351 32.96 -20.23 20.46
CA ASP A 351 32.47 -19.70 21.73
C ASP A 351 31.48 -18.53 21.57
N LEU A 352 31.30 -18.01 20.34
CA LEU A 352 30.62 -16.72 20.14
C LEU A 352 29.41 -16.72 19.18
N GLY A 353 29.22 -17.75 18.36
CA GLY A 353 27.97 -18.09 17.67
C GLY A 353 27.45 -17.13 16.56
N ARG A 354 26.87 -17.71 15.50
CA ARG A 354 26.13 -17.01 14.43
C ARG A 354 24.62 -17.28 14.56
N ILE A 355 23.80 -16.28 14.27
CA ILE A 355 22.34 -16.33 14.39
C ILE A 355 21.72 -16.20 13.01
N ASN A 356 21.12 -17.29 12.55
CA ASN A 356 20.46 -17.35 11.25
C ASN A 356 18.95 -17.41 11.47
N ALA A 357 18.20 -16.37 11.14
CA ALA A 357 16.76 -16.35 11.34
C ALA A 357 16.05 -15.84 10.09
N THR A 358 14.90 -16.43 9.79
CA THR A 358 14.01 -15.91 8.74
C THR A 358 12.66 -15.59 9.33
N PHE A 359 12.15 -14.42 8.99
CA PHE A 359 10.82 -13.92 9.33
C PHE A 359 10.01 -13.77 8.05
N SER A 360 8.78 -14.21 8.02
CA SER A 360 7.81 -13.85 6.99
C SER A 360 6.69 -13.05 7.62
N ILE A 361 6.44 -11.85 7.13
CA ILE A 361 5.38 -10.95 7.61
C ILE A 361 4.40 -10.79 6.46
N SER A 362 3.16 -11.20 6.62
CA SER A 362 2.13 -11.02 5.60
C SER A 362 0.91 -10.34 6.19
N PRO A 363 0.24 -9.42 5.49
CA PRO A 363 -1.08 -8.94 5.92
C PRO A 363 -2.04 -10.13 6.14
N HIS A 364 -2.75 -10.17 7.26
CA HIS A 364 -3.71 -11.22 7.61
C HIS A 364 -5.14 -10.67 7.64
N ALA A 365 -6.09 -11.53 7.27
CA ALA A 365 -7.54 -11.35 7.30
C ALA A 365 -8.03 -9.98 6.80
N TYR A 366 -8.61 -10.01 5.61
CA TYR A 366 -9.34 -8.87 5.10
C TYR A 366 -10.76 -8.89 5.66
N ASP A 367 -11.10 -7.90 6.48
CA ASP A 367 -12.47 -7.73 6.96
C ASP A 367 -13.29 -7.08 5.87
N ASP A 368 -14.13 -7.89 5.22
CA ASP A 368 -15.01 -7.45 4.16
C ASP A 368 -16.07 -6.43 4.60
N ASN A 369 -16.42 -6.37 5.89
CA ASN A 369 -17.38 -5.38 6.39
C ASN A 369 -16.71 -4.02 6.63
N ASN A 370 -15.48 -4.04 7.15
CA ASN A 370 -14.73 -2.82 7.46
C ASN A 370 -13.75 -2.40 6.35
N LYS A 371 -13.68 -3.19 5.28
CA LYS A 371 -12.81 -3.02 4.11
C LYS A 371 -11.39 -2.60 4.53
N ALA A 372 -10.80 -3.37 5.44
CA ALA A 372 -9.47 -3.13 5.99
C ALA A 372 -8.78 -4.46 6.33
N TYR A 373 -7.45 -4.49 6.29
CA TYR A 373 -6.70 -5.58 6.91
C TYR A 373 -6.74 -5.43 8.43
N THR A 374 -7.12 -6.50 9.13
CA THR A 374 -7.29 -6.48 10.58
C THR A 374 -6.03 -6.91 11.35
N GLY A 375 -5.01 -7.46 10.66
CA GLY A 375 -3.76 -7.84 11.30
C GLY A 375 -2.64 -8.24 10.33
N PHE A 376 -1.60 -8.87 10.87
CA PHE A 376 -0.51 -9.49 10.12
C PHE A 376 -0.27 -10.91 10.66
N ASP A 377 0.07 -11.83 9.75
CA ASP A 377 0.67 -13.11 10.07
C ASP A 377 2.18 -12.94 10.12
N VAL A 378 2.80 -13.41 11.20
CA VAL A 378 4.25 -13.47 11.32
C VAL A 378 4.68 -14.92 11.52
N TRP A 379 5.51 -15.39 10.60
CA TRP A 379 6.14 -16.71 10.64
C TRP A 379 7.63 -16.57 10.89
N THR A 380 8.21 -17.44 11.71
CA THR A 380 9.65 -17.46 11.97
C THR A 380 10.24 -18.85 11.78
N GLN A 381 11.52 -18.94 11.43
CA GLN A 381 12.26 -20.19 11.55
C GLN A 381 12.37 -20.62 13.02
N LYS A 382 12.34 -21.93 13.25
CA LYS A 382 12.50 -22.55 14.56
C LYS A 382 13.93 -22.30 15.10
N ASP A 383 14.06 -22.01 16.39
CA ASP A 383 15.31 -22.17 17.19
C ASP A 383 16.44 -21.16 16.98
N LYS A 384 16.17 -19.97 16.45
CA LYS A 384 17.26 -19.01 16.13
C LYS A 384 17.17 -17.68 16.88
N PHE A 385 15.96 -17.22 17.22
CA PHE A 385 15.74 -16.24 18.28
C PHE A 385 14.94 -16.91 19.41
N PRO A 386 15.50 -17.05 20.62
CA PRO A 386 14.79 -17.66 21.74
C PRO A 386 13.57 -16.83 22.17
N SER A 387 13.57 -15.52 21.93
CA SER A 387 12.36 -14.68 22.07
C SER A 387 12.33 -13.62 20.99
N TRP A 388 11.14 -13.17 20.64
CA TRP A 388 10.93 -12.15 19.63
C TRP A 388 9.69 -11.33 19.95
N GLU A 389 9.60 -10.11 19.42
CA GLU A 389 8.38 -9.32 19.51
C GLU A 389 7.97 -8.69 18.18
N VAL A 390 6.67 -8.47 18.01
CA VAL A 390 6.11 -7.75 16.87
C VAL A 390 5.36 -6.51 17.35
N LEU A 391 5.64 -5.37 16.71
CA LEU A 391 4.95 -4.10 16.92
C LEU A 391 4.31 -3.62 15.63
N ARG A 392 3.08 -3.09 15.72
CA ARG A 392 2.41 -2.39 14.61
C ARG A 392 2.12 -0.94 14.95
N TYR A 393 2.60 -0.05 14.09
CA TYR A 393 2.35 1.38 14.15
C TYR A 393 1.46 1.81 12.97
N PRO A 394 0.13 1.89 13.14
CA PRO A 394 -0.77 2.34 12.08
C PRO A 394 -0.53 3.81 11.75
N ARG A 395 -0.60 4.18 10.48
CA ARG A 395 -0.45 5.57 10.06
C ARG A 395 -1.74 6.39 10.26
N LEU A 396 -2.90 5.77 10.05
CA LEU A 396 -4.19 6.45 9.86
C LEU A 396 -5.11 6.50 11.09
N LEU A 397 -4.71 5.94 12.23
CA LEU A 397 -5.55 5.91 13.43
C LEU A 397 -5.18 7.04 14.40
N ASP A 398 -6.17 7.84 14.78
CA ASP A 398 -6.03 9.08 15.54
C ASP A 398 -5.69 8.87 17.03
N SER A 399 -6.02 7.70 17.60
CA SER A 399 -6.06 7.50 19.07
C SER A 399 -5.06 6.48 19.62
N ALA A 400 -4.13 5.96 18.82
CA ALA A 400 -3.19 4.95 19.32
C ALA A 400 -2.08 5.61 20.16
N SER A 401 -2.24 5.62 21.49
CA SER A 401 -1.22 6.08 22.45
C SER A 401 -0.10 5.05 22.69
N ALA A 402 -0.19 3.89 22.04
CA ALA A 402 0.75 2.78 22.08
C ALA A 402 0.71 2.04 20.73
N PRO A 403 1.74 1.27 20.35
CA PRO A 403 1.63 0.34 19.22
C PRO A 403 0.40 -0.56 19.40
N GLN A 404 -0.37 -0.75 18.33
CA GLN A 404 -1.65 -1.48 18.41
C GLN A 404 -1.48 -2.96 18.74
N ALA A 405 -0.35 -3.51 18.31
CA ALA A 405 0.03 -4.87 18.56
C ALA A 405 1.33 -4.87 19.35
N LYS A 406 1.36 -5.53 20.50
CA LYS A 406 2.59 -5.94 21.16
C LYS A 406 2.48 -7.42 21.44
N TRP A 407 3.27 -8.21 20.74
CA TRP A 407 3.25 -9.66 20.92
C TRP A 407 4.66 -10.15 21.20
N GLN A 408 4.84 -10.99 22.22
CA GLN A 408 6.11 -11.61 22.56
C GLN A 408 6.04 -13.12 22.35
N GLY A 409 6.94 -13.64 21.54
CA GLY A 409 7.03 -15.06 21.24
C GLY A 409 7.82 -15.83 22.27
N ALA A 410 7.21 -16.93 22.69
CA ALA A 410 7.88 -17.93 23.50
C ALA A 410 8.91 -18.70 22.65
N VAL A 411 9.90 -19.25 23.34
CA VAL A 411 10.79 -20.27 22.78
C VAL A 411 9.91 -21.35 22.15
N TRP A 412 10.24 -21.79 20.92
CA TRP A 412 9.51 -22.79 20.12
C TRP A 412 8.26 -22.32 19.36
N GLN A 413 7.82 -21.08 19.52
CA GLN A 413 6.72 -20.55 18.72
C GLN A 413 7.21 -19.99 17.37
N THR A 414 6.71 -20.59 16.28
CA THR A 414 7.10 -20.26 14.90
C THR A 414 6.02 -19.52 14.11
N HIS A 415 4.85 -19.29 14.69
CA HIS A 415 3.72 -18.64 14.03
C HIS A 415 2.85 -17.82 14.99
N VAL A 416 2.43 -16.65 14.52
CA VAL A 416 1.39 -15.81 15.11
C VAL A 416 0.49 -15.28 14.02
N SER A 417 -0.81 -15.48 14.21
CA SER A 417 -1.87 -14.89 13.40
C SER A 417 -2.70 -13.94 14.24
N ASP A 418 -3.34 -12.98 13.58
CA ASP A 418 -4.30 -12.04 14.17
C ASP A 418 -3.75 -11.17 15.33
N LEU A 419 -3.25 -9.99 14.96
CA LEU A 419 -2.78 -8.97 15.90
C LEU A 419 -3.92 -8.27 16.70
N SER A 420 -5.18 -8.70 16.54
CA SER A 420 -6.36 -8.09 17.17
C SER A 420 -6.87 -8.81 18.43
N ALA A 421 -6.39 -10.02 18.72
CA ALA A 421 -6.79 -10.76 19.92
C ALA A 421 -6.20 -10.16 21.23
N PRO A 422 -6.86 -10.31 22.40
CA PRO A 422 -6.32 -9.89 23.69
C PRO A 422 -4.94 -10.52 23.91
N GLN A 423 -3.96 -9.64 24.08
CA GLN A 423 -2.55 -9.96 24.07
C GLN A 423 -2.13 -10.58 25.41
N HIS A 424 -1.35 -11.65 25.37
CA HIS A 424 -0.62 -12.09 26.54
C HIS A 424 0.50 -11.09 26.82
N THR A 425 0.49 -10.48 28.00
CA THR A 425 1.62 -9.70 28.49
C THR A 425 2.59 -10.70 29.09
N CYS A 426 3.66 -11.00 28.36
CA CYS A 426 4.73 -11.83 28.87
C CYS A 426 5.70 -10.94 29.67
N SER A 427 5.87 -11.27 30.95
CA SER A 427 6.87 -10.69 31.82
C SER A 427 7.85 -11.79 32.20
N ARG A 428 9.14 -11.47 32.36
CA ARG A 428 10.09 -12.45 32.90
C ARG A 428 9.59 -12.91 34.26
N TYR A 429 9.62 -14.22 34.52
CA TYR A 429 9.18 -14.79 35.80
C TYR A 429 9.89 -14.11 37.00
N ASN A 430 11.11 -13.64 36.78
CA ASN A 430 11.82 -12.70 37.64
C ASN A 430 12.81 -11.89 36.76
N PRO A 431 12.75 -10.56 36.71
CA PRO A 431 13.67 -9.75 35.89
C PRO A 431 15.14 -9.97 36.26
N ASP A 432 15.41 -10.40 37.50
CA ASP A 432 16.76 -10.67 38.02
C ASP A 432 17.16 -12.16 37.96
N SER A 433 16.34 -13.05 37.38
CA SER A 433 16.72 -14.46 37.22
C SER A 433 17.30 -14.76 35.84
N SER A 434 18.15 -15.79 35.80
CA SER A 434 18.63 -16.41 34.56
C SER A 434 17.61 -17.30 33.88
N ASP A 435 16.40 -17.39 34.43
CA ASP A 435 15.33 -18.18 33.87
C ASP A 435 14.68 -17.38 32.73
N ALA A 436 14.87 -17.85 31.50
CA ALA A 436 14.27 -17.24 30.31
C ALA A 436 12.78 -17.56 30.17
N THR A 437 12.17 -18.30 31.10
CA THR A 437 10.73 -18.53 31.10
C THR A 437 9.98 -17.22 31.25
N LEU A 438 9.10 -17.00 30.28
CA LEU A 438 8.19 -15.89 30.23
C LEU A 438 6.91 -16.28 30.96
N ASN A 439 6.53 -15.50 31.97
CA ASN A 439 5.22 -15.57 32.58
C ASN A 439 4.26 -14.73 31.74
N CYS A 440 3.50 -15.43 30.89
CA CYS A 440 2.53 -14.82 30.00
C CYS A 440 1.16 -14.79 30.69
N THR A 441 0.67 -13.59 31.00
CA THR A 441 -0.68 -13.40 31.53
C THR A 441 -1.57 -12.78 30.46
N GLY A 442 -2.70 -13.43 30.17
CA GLY A 442 -3.74 -12.98 29.24
C GLY A 442 -4.74 -14.11 29.03
#